data_AF-A0A5K0VY34-F1
#
_entry.id   AF-A0A5K0VY34-F1
#
_cell.length_a   1.000
_cell.length_b   1.000
_cell.length_c   1.000
_cell.angle_alpha   90.00
_cell.angle_beta   90.00
_cell.angle_gamma   90.00
#
_symmetry.space_group_name_H-M   'P 1'
#
loop_
_entity.id
_entity.type
_entity.pdbx_description
1 polymer ?
#
loop_
_entity_poly.entity_id
_entity_poly.type
_entity_poly.pdbx_seq_one_letter_code
_entity_poly.pdbx_strand_id
1 'polypeptide(L)'
;VLRHMVEKVRCRLLFATHYHPLTKEFASHPCVSLQHMACMFKTKAAALPGSSSDTGSKELVFLYKLASGACPESYGMEVAHMAGVPMPVIEAARGASQVMKSWVSKSFESSEGRSKFSTLHEDWLKSLLGISKIRNVSDDDIDALLCLWHEMKSCYK
;
A
#
# COMPACT_ATOMS: atom_id res chain seq x y z
N VAL A 1 3.52 11.40 -9.18
CA VAL A 1 4.91 11.60 -8.67
C VAL A 1 5.62 10.27 -8.44
N LEU A 2 5.16 9.43 -7.50
CA LEU A 2 5.83 8.16 -7.18
C LEU A 2 6.09 7.30 -8.43
N ARG A 3 5.08 7.11 -9.27
CA ARG A 3 5.21 6.40 -10.56
C ARG A 3 6.34 6.92 -11.45
N HIS A 4 6.43 8.24 -11.63
CA HIS A 4 7.47 8.87 -12.43
C HIS A 4 8.87 8.63 -11.85
N MET A 5 9.00 8.70 -10.52
CA MET A 5 10.29 8.46 -9.85
C MET A 5 10.74 7.01 -9.99
N VAL A 6 9.81 6.06 -9.85
CA VAL A 6 10.08 4.63 -9.92
C VAL A 6 10.33 4.16 -11.35
N GLU A 7 9.51 4.58 -12.32
CA GLU A 7 9.57 4.07 -13.70
C GLU A 7 10.54 4.86 -14.59
N LYS A 8 10.57 6.20 -14.48
CA LYS A 8 11.39 7.04 -15.37
C LYS A 8 12.75 7.39 -14.79
N VAL A 9 12.78 7.90 -13.55
CA VAL A 9 14.03 8.40 -12.94
C VAL A 9 14.90 7.27 -12.40
N ARG A 10 14.28 6.22 -11.83
CA ARG A 10 14.95 5.03 -11.28
C ARG A 10 16.05 5.36 -10.26
N CYS A 11 15.79 6.35 -9.39
CA CYS A 11 16.71 6.72 -8.30
C CYS A 11 16.42 5.93 -7.01
N ARG A 12 17.37 5.97 -6.06
CA ARG A 12 17.14 5.51 -4.68
C ARG A 12 16.23 6.51 -3.98
N LEU A 13 15.07 6.07 -3.49
CA LEU A 13 14.03 6.94 -2.94
C LEU A 13 13.45 6.35 -1.65
N LEU A 14 13.26 7.21 -0.65
CA LEU A 14 12.34 6.97 0.47
C LEU A 14 11.12 7.87 0.28
N PHE A 15 9.93 7.27 0.25
CA PHE A 15 8.68 8.00 0.02
C PHE A 15 7.69 7.72 1.17
N ALA A 16 7.53 8.69 2.07
CA ALA A 16 6.56 8.61 3.15
C ALA A 16 5.19 9.13 2.68
N THR A 17 4.11 8.40 2.99
CA THR A 17 2.75 8.75 2.56
C THR A 17 1.71 8.28 3.56
N HIS A 18 0.60 9.02 3.66
CA HIS A 18 -0.61 8.62 4.39
C HIS A 18 -1.70 8.03 3.47
N TYR A 19 -1.47 8.01 2.16
CA TYR A 19 -2.41 7.47 1.18
C TYR A 19 -2.30 5.95 1.10
N HIS A 20 -3.14 5.25 1.86
CA HIS A 20 -3.23 3.78 1.83
C HIS A 20 -3.51 3.21 0.42
N PRO A 21 -4.36 3.82 -0.43
CA PRO A 21 -4.57 3.30 -1.77
C PRO A 21 -3.29 3.29 -2.63
N LEU A 22 -2.41 4.27 -2.45
CA LEU A 22 -1.12 4.30 -3.14
C LEU A 22 -0.24 3.12 -2.72
N THR A 23 -0.24 2.76 -1.44
CA THR A 23 0.50 1.56 -0.97
C THR A 23 -0.04 0.27 -1.58
N LYS A 24 -1.37 0.20 -1.83
CA LYS A 24 -1.98 -0.95 -2.52
C LYS A 24 -1.59 -1.01 -4.00
N GLU A 25 -1.63 0.13 -4.71
CA GLU A 25 -1.25 0.21 -6.13
C GLU A 25 0.18 -0.27 -6.37
N PHE A 26 1.11 0.06 -5.47
CA PHE A 26 2.52 -0.29 -5.60
C PHE A 26 2.93 -1.56 -4.85
N ALA A 27 1.98 -2.29 -4.23
CA ALA A 27 2.29 -3.47 -3.43
C ALA A 27 2.91 -4.63 -4.23
N SER A 28 2.55 -4.74 -5.51
CA SER A 28 3.09 -5.74 -6.45
C SER A 28 4.20 -5.20 -7.34
N HIS A 29 4.61 -3.93 -7.16
CA HIS A 29 5.60 -3.33 -8.04
C HIS A 29 7.00 -3.87 -7.69
N PRO A 30 7.75 -4.42 -8.66
CA PRO A 30 9.00 -5.14 -8.40
C PRO A 30 10.10 -4.27 -7.77
N CYS A 31 10.17 -3.01 -8.17
CA CYS A 31 11.18 -2.07 -7.66
C CYS A 31 10.76 -1.30 -6.40
N VAL A 32 9.64 -1.66 -5.75
CA VAL A 32 9.12 -0.95 -4.57
C VAL A 32 8.98 -1.92 -3.41
N SER A 33 9.60 -1.58 -2.28
CA SER A 33 9.38 -2.27 -1.01
C SER A 33 8.54 -1.40 -0.10
N LEU A 34 7.48 -1.97 0.46
CA LEU A 34 6.61 -1.30 1.43
C LEU A 34 7.17 -1.51 2.84
N GLN A 35 7.18 -0.44 3.63
CA GLN A 35 7.60 -0.47 5.03
C GLN A 35 6.75 0.49 5.86
N HIS A 36 6.64 0.23 7.15
CA HIS A 36 5.94 1.09 8.11
C HIS A 36 6.66 1.12 9.46
N MET A 37 6.31 2.10 10.30
CA MET A 37 6.78 2.16 11.68
C MET A 37 5.98 1.22 12.57
N ALA A 38 6.66 0.25 13.19
CA ALA A 38 6.04 -0.75 14.04
C ALA A 38 5.46 -0.14 15.31
N CYS A 39 4.24 -0.56 15.65
CA CYS A 39 3.52 -0.18 16.85
C CYS A 39 2.99 -1.43 17.57
N MET A 40 2.80 -1.35 18.89
CA MET A 40 2.27 -2.44 19.71
C MET A 40 1.18 -1.91 20.64
N PHE A 41 0.15 -2.71 20.88
CA PHE A 41 -0.84 -2.43 21.91
C PHE A 41 -0.48 -3.18 23.20
N LYS A 42 -0.38 -2.44 24.31
CA LYS A 42 -0.31 -3.02 25.66
C LYS A 42 -1.72 -3.07 26.24
N THR A 43 -2.14 -4.25 26.68
CA THR A 43 -3.33 -4.37 27.52
C THR A 43 -2.95 -3.93 28.92
N LYS A 44 -3.63 -2.90 29.46
CA LYS A 44 -3.50 -2.59 30.89
C LYS A 44 -4.11 -3.75 31.68
N ALA A 45 -3.25 -4.57 32.29
CA ALA A 45 -3.71 -5.53 33.29
C ALA A 45 -4.32 -4.73 34.45
N ALA A 46 -5.51 -5.16 34.90
CA ALA A 46 -6.32 -4.51 35.92
C ALA A 46 -5.47 -3.92 37.05
N ALA A 47 -5.34 -2.59 37.06
CA ALA A 47 -4.58 -1.88 38.09
C ALA A 47 -5.49 -0.83 38.73
N LEU A 48 -5.84 -1.14 39.98
CA LEU A 48 -6.47 -0.37 41.04
C LEU A 48 -8.02 -0.28 41.06
N PRO A 49 -8.68 -0.81 42.12
CA PRO A 49 -10.09 -0.60 42.38
C PRO A 49 -10.27 0.85 42.88
N GLY A 50 -10.73 1.75 42.01
CA GLY A 50 -10.97 3.15 42.39
C GLY A 50 -11.05 4.17 41.25
N SER A 51 -10.65 3.82 40.03
CA SER A 51 -10.85 4.68 38.85
C SER A 51 -12.08 4.22 38.08
N SER A 52 -13.16 5.00 38.14
CA SER A 52 -14.45 4.76 37.49
C SER A 52 -14.43 4.95 35.96
N SER A 53 -13.49 4.31 35.27
CA SER A 53 -13.45 4.28 33.80
C SER A 53 -13.15 2.85 33.34
N ASP A 54 -14.14 2.00 33.56
CA ASP A 54 -14.13 0.57 33.28
C ASP A 54 -14.34 0.33 31.77
N THR A 55 -13.27 0.00 31.06
CA THR A 55 -13.26 -0.84 29.85
C THR A 55 -11.80 -1.03 29.43
N GLY A 56 -11.38 -2.27 29.18
CA GLY A 56 -9.98 -2.64 28.93
C GLY A 56 -9.26 -1.80 27.87
N SER A 57 -8.65 -0.70 28.31
CA SER A 57 -7.99 0.26 27.43
C SER A 57 -6.67 -0.33 26.94
N LYS A 58 -6.58 -0.48 25.61
CA LYS A 58 -5.33 -0.83 24.93
C LYS A 58 -4.50 0.45 24.80
N GLU A 59 -3.30 0.44 25.34
CA GLU A 59 -2.34 1.54 25.24
C GLU A 59 -1.45 1.32 24.01
N LEU A 60 -1.45 2.29 23.09
CA LEU A 60 -0.59 2.26 21.91
C LEU A 60 0.85 2.61 22.29
N VAL A 61 1.82 1.80 21.84
CA VAL A 61 3.25 1.98 22.07
C VAL A 61 3.99 2.03 20.73
N PHE A 62 4.76 3.09 20.51
CA PHE A 62 5.61 3.24 19.32
C PHE A 62 6.94 2.51 19.53
N LEU A 63 7.27 1.58 18.64
CA LEU A 63 8.53 0.83 18.73
C LEU A 63 9.69 1.53 17.99
N TYR A 64 9.36 2.52 17.15
CA TYR A 64 10.32 3.24 16.28
C TYR A 64 11.21 2.32 15.44
N LYS A 65 10.68 1.14 15.08
CA LYS A 65 11.35 0.17 14.23
C LYS A 65 10.67 0.12 12.87
N LEU A 66 11.47 0.12 11.81
CA LEU A 66 11.00 -0.07 10.45
C LEU A 66 10.64 -1.55 10.24
N ALA A 67 9.37 -1.83 10.03
CA ALA A 67 8.86 -3.16 9.73
C ALA A 67 8.46 -3.23 8.24
N SER A 68 8.62 -4.42 7.66
CA SER A 68 8.21 -4.67 6.27
C SER A 68 6.69 -4.71 6.13
N GLY A 69 6.21 -4.35 4.94
CA GLY A 69 4.80 -4.32 4.59
C GLY A 69 4.13 -2.96 4.80
N ALA A 70 2.92 -2.82 4.26
CA ALA A 70 2.07 -1.65 4.49
C ALA A 70 1.63 -1.57 5.95
N CYS A 71 1.36 -0.36 6.43
CA CYS A 71 0.75 -0.18 7.74
C CYS A 71 -0.66 -0.81 7.73
N PRO A 72 -0.98 -1.68 8.72
CA PRO A 72 -2.26 -2.39 8.71
C PRO A 72 -3.44 -1.45 8.93
N GLU A 73 -3.30 -0.45 9.82
CA GLU A 73 -4.33 0.52 10.15
C GLU A 73 -3.74 1.89 10.53
N SER A 74 -4.56 2.94 10.40
CA SER A 74 -4.22 4.26 10.91
C SER A 74 -4.45 4.32 12.42
N TYR A 75 -3.41 4.68 13.17
CA TYR A 75 -3.47 4.81 14.63
C TYR A 75 -3.81 6.24 15.11
N GLY A 76 -4.31 7.09 14.21
CA GLY A 76 -4.55 8.51 14.53
C GLY A 76 -5.59 8.72 15.63
N MET A 77 -6.57 7.83 15.75
CA MET A 77 -7.61 7.92 16.79
C MET A 77 -7.03 7.57 18.17
N GLU A 78 -6.18 6.54 18.23
CA GLU A 78 -5.50 6.10 19.43
C GLU A 78 -4.48 7.15 19.89
N VAL A 79 -3.77 7.80 18.95
CA VAL A 79 -2.88 8.94 19.23
C VAL A 79 -3.67 10.13 19.78
N ALA A 80 -4.83 10.47 19.18
CA ALA A 80 -5.68 11.56 19.65
C ALA A 80 -6.21 11.30 21.07
N HIS A 81 -6.60 10.06 21.37
CA HIS A 81 -7.00 9.66 22.72
C HIS A 81 -5.85 9.83 23.72
N MET A 82 -4.64 9.39 23.36
CA MET A 82 -3.43 9.55 24.18
C MET A 82 -3.08 11.02 24.43
N ALA A 83 -3.37 11.90 23.46
CA ALA A 83 -3.18 13.34 23.57
C ALA A 83 -4.28 14.06 24.40
N GLY A 84 -5.27 13.33 24.91
CA GLY A 84 -6.35 13.90 25.74
C GLY A 84 -7.50 14.53 24.94
N VAL A 85 -7.65 14.18 23.65
CA VAL A 85 -8.81 14.63 22.87
C VAL A 85 -10.10 14.02 23.45
N PRO A 86 -11.18 14.79 23.63
CA PRO A 86 -12.42 14.27 24.20
C PRO A 86 -13.00 13.09 23.40
N MET A 87 -13.43 12.04 24.10
CA MET A 87 -14.02 10.83 23.48
C MET A 87 -15.15 11.09 22.48
N PRO A 88 -16.09 12.03 22.71
CA PRO A 88 -17.14 12.33 21.73
C PRO A 88 -16.59 12.80 20.37
N VAL A 89 -15.46 13.52 20.37
CA VAL A 89 -14.81 14.00 19.14
C VAL A 89 -14.15 12.84 18.39
N ILE A 90 -13.46 11.96 19.14
CA ILE A 90 -12.80 10.78 18.57
C ILE A 90 -13.83 9.85 17.94
N GLU A 91 -14.96 9.61 18.62
CA GLU A 91 -16.01 8.73 18.10
C GLU A 91 -16.69 9.29 16.85
N ALA A 92 -16.98 10.61 16.83
CA ALA A 92 -17.49 11.28 15.64
C ALA A 92 -16.51 11.17 14.46
N ALA A 93 -15.21 11.38 14.71
CA ALA A 93 -14.17 11.26 13.70
C ALA A 93 -14.01 9.81 13.18
N ARG A 94 -14.14 8.81 14.06
CA ARG A 94 -14.14 7.38 13.71
C ARG A 94 -15.29 7.05 12.77
N GLY A 95 -16.51 7.50 13.09
CA GLY A 95 -17.67 7.34 12.22
C GLY A 95 -17.46 7.96 10.84
N ALA A 96 -16.98 9.21 10.77
CA ALA A 96 -16.69 9.88 9.51
C ALA A 96 -15.60 9.15 8.69
N SER A 97 -14.55 8.67 9.35
CA SER A 97 -13.48 7.89 8.70
C SER A 97 -14.00 6.60 8.10
N GLN A 98 -14.87 5.87 8.80
CA GLN A 98 -15.45 4.63 8.31
C GLN A 98 -16.34 4.85 7.08
N VAL A 99 -17.16 5.91 7.10
CA VAL A 99 -17.96 6.32 5.94
C VAL A 99 -17.03 6.58 4.77
N MET A 100 -16.02 7.45 4.93
CA MET A 100 -15.07 7.78 3.86
C MET A 100 -14.35 6.54 3.30
N LYS A 101 -13.88 5.63 4.17
CA LYS A 101 -13.23 4.37 3.73
C LYS A 101 -14.17 3.55 2.84
N SER A 102 -15.46 3.45 3.19
CA SER A 102 -16.43 2.70 2.38
C SER A 102 -16.65 3.30 0.99
N TRP A 103 -16.67 4.64 0.88
CA TRP A 103 -16.77 5.34 -0.40
C TRP A 103 -15.51 5.13 -1.24
N VAL A 104 -14.33 5.33 -0.63
CA VAL A 104 -13.05 5.17 -1.30
C VAL A 104 -12.89 3.75 -1.82
N SER A 105 -13.17 2.72 -1.03
CA SER A 105 -13.09 1.32 -1.49
C SER A 105 -13.97 1.05 -2.71
N LYS A 106 -15.24 1.52 -2.71
CA LYS A 106 -16.15 1.36 -3.86
C LYS A 106 -15.66 2.08 -5.11
N SER A 107 -15.15 3.30 -4.95
CA SER A 107 -14.57 4.06 -6.07
C SER A 107 -13.31 3.39 -6.61
N PHE A 108 -12.50 2.79 -5.75
CA PHE A 108 -11.33 2.01 -6.16
C PHE A 108 -11.72 0.76 -6.92
N GLU A 109 -12.65 -0.07 -6.43
CA GLU A 109 -13.13 -1.26 -7.17
C GLU A 109 -13.68 -0.91 -8.56
N SER A 110 -14.44 0.18 -8.65
CA SER A 110 -14.97 0.70 -9.93
C SER A 110 -13.86 1.17 -10.88
N SER A 111 -12.71 1.58 -10.34
CA SER A 111 -11.53 2.05 -11.10
C SER A 111 -10.54 0.92 -11.40
N GLU A 112 -10.52 -0.12 -10.57
CA GLU A 112 -9.59 -1.26 -10.63
C GLU A 112 -9.88 -2.17 -11.83
N GLY A 113 -11.11 -2.15 -12.35
CA GLY A 113 -11.44 -2.72 -13.67
C GLY A 113 -10.61 -2.14 -14.82
N ARG A 114 -9.93 -1.00 -14.61
CA ARG A 114 -9.05 -0.34 -15.59
C ARG A 114 -7.56 -0.52 -15.31
N SER A 115 -7.16 -1.05 -14.14
CA SER A 115 -5.79 -0.95 -13.60
C SER A 115 -5.14 -2.27 -13.18
N LYS A 116 -5.82 -3.43 -13.29
CA LYS A 116 -5.20 -4.74 -12.98
C LYS A 116 -4.00 -5.10 -13.85
N PHE A 117 -3.70 -4.26 -14.84
CA PHE A 117 -2.51 -4.34 -15.63
C PHE A 117 -1.66 -3.11 -15.39
N SER A 118 -0.48 -3.31 -14.78
CA SER A 118 0.55 -2.26 -14.81
C SER A 118 0.76 -1.88 -16.27
N THR A 119 0.91 -0.59 -16.58
CA THR A 119 1.16 -0.10 -17.95
C THR A 119 2.35 -0.82 -18.59
N LEU A 120 3.34 -1.21 -17.77
CA LEU A 120 4.48 -2.06 -18.17
C LEU A 120 4.04 -3.43 -18.69
N HIS A 121 3.09 -4.07 -18.02
CA HIS A 121 2.55 -5.34 -18.44
C HIS A 121 1.71 -5.16 -19.72
N GLU A 122 0.96 -4.04 -19.83
CA GLU A 122 0.13 -3.70 -21.00
C GLU A 122 0.95 -3.55 -22.27
N ASP A 123 2.08 -2.86 -22.18
CA ASP A 123 3.00 -2.69 -23.30
C ASP A 123 3.68 -4.02 -23.66
N TRP A 124 4.06 -4.84 -22.66
CA TRP A 124 4.57 -6.20 -22.89
C TRP A 124 3.53 -7.11 -23.57
N LEU A 125 2.28 -7.15 -23.09
CA LEU A 125 1.22 -7.95 -23.74
C LEU A 125 0.91 -7.43 -25.13
N LYS A 126 0.89 -6.12 -25.35
CA LYS A 126 0.67 -5.55 -26.69
C LYS A 126 1.79 -5.95 -27.65
N SER A 127 3.05 -5.90 -27.22
CA SER A 127 4.17 -6.42 -28.00
C SER A 127 4.04 -7.92 -28.27
N LEU A 128 3.72 -8.72 -27.26
CA LEU A 128 3.61 -10.18 -27.39
C LEU A 128 2.42 -10.60 -28.27
N LEU A 129 1.28 -9.92 -28.14
CA LEU A 129 0.12 -10.06 -29.04
C LEU A 129 0.46 -9.60 -30.46
N GLY A 130 1.27 -8.55 -30.61
CA GLY A 130 1.81 -8.09 -31.89
C GLY A 130 2.63 -9.18 -32.59
N ILE A 131 3.56 -9.80 -31.86
CA ILE A 131 4.42 -10.88 -32.36
C ILE A 131 3.60 -12.13 -32.70
N SER A 132 2.59 -12.50 -31.88
CA SER A 132 1.73 -13.67 -32.14
C SER A 132 0.91 -13.57 -33.44
N LYS A 133 0.72 -12.36 -33.97
CA LYS A 133 -0.05 -12.09 -35.19
C LYS A 133 0.79 -12.25 -36.45
N ILE A 134 2.12 -12.38 -36.31
CA ILE A 134 3.07 -12.54 -37.41
C ILE A 134 3.17 -14.03 -37.74
N ARG A 135 2.82 -14.40 -38.97
CA ARG A 135 2.79 -15.80 -39.44
C ARG A 135 4.17 -16.35 -39.83
N ASN A 136 5.20 -15.49 -39.85
CA ASN A 136 6.58 -15.83 -40.19
C ASN A 136 7.51 -15.13 -39.19
N VAL A 137 7.95 -15.86 -38.17
CA VAL A 137 8.74 -15.30 -37.06
C VAL A 137 10.15 -14.99 -37.57
N SER A 138 10.54 -13.72 -37.53
CA SER A 138 11.88 -13.27 -37.91
C SER A 138 12.86 -13.38 -36.73
N ASP A 139 14.16 -13.33 -37.01
CA ASP A 139 15.20 -13.39 -35.97
C ASP A 139 15.09 -12.19 -35.00
N ASP A 140 14.70 -11.03 -35.51
CA ASP A 140 14.46 -9.81 -34.72
C ASP A 140 13.29 -9.98 -33.72
N ASP A 141 12.26 -10.77 -34.08
CA ASP A 141 11.13 -11.07 -33.18
C ASP A 141 11.56 -11.98 -32.03
N ILE A 142 12.51 -12.89 -32.28
CA ILE A 142 13.07 -13.78 -31.26
C ILE A 142 13.95 -12.99 -30.28
N ASP A 143 14.74 -12.04 -30.78
CA ASP A 143 15.54 -11.14 -29.95
C ASP A 143 14.66 -10.22 -29.08
N ALA A 144 13.55 -9.72 -29.64
CA ALA A 144 12.56 -8.96 -28.87
C ALA A 144 11.95 -9.82 -27.74
N LEU A 145 11.62 -11.09 -28.00
CA LEU A 145 11.12 -12.03 -26.98
C LEU A 145 12.17 -12.34 -25.91
N LEU A 146 13.44 -12.50 -26.28
CA LEU A 146 14.54 -12.73 -25.34
C LEU A 146 14.77 -11.52 -24.44
N CYS A 147 14.72 -10.31 -24.99
CA CYS A 147 14.82 -9.07 -24.21
C CYS A 147 13.65 -8.95 -23.21
N LEU A 148 12.42 -9.21 -23.67
CA LEU A 148 11.22 -9.20 -22.84
C LEU A 148 11.29 -10.26 -21.73
N TRP A 149 11.80 -11.46 -22.02
CA TRP A 149 12.04 -12.49 -21.01
C TRP A 149 13.06 -12.00 -19.98
N HIS A 150 14.22 -11.52 -20.42
CA HIS A 150 15.27 -11.05 -19.51
C HIS A 150 14.77 -9.92 -18.58
N GLU A 151 13.96 -9.01 -19.11
CA GLU A 151 13.35 -7.94 -18.35
C GLU A 151 12.30 -8.46 -17.35
N MET A 152 11.46 -9.43 -17.74
CA MET A 152 10.54 -10.12 -16.81
C MET A 152 11.29 -10.83 -15.68
N LYS A 153 12.40 -11.52 -16.01
CA LYS A 153 13.21 -12.26 -15.05
C LYS A 153 13.96 -11.32 -14.09
N SER A 154 14.30 -10.12 -14.54
CA SER A 154 14.92 -9.09 -13.71
C SER A 154 13.92 -8.43 -12.76
N CYS A 155 12.65 -8.30 -13.18
CA CYS A 155 11.59 -7.72 -12.36
C CYS A 155 11.07 -8.67 -11.27
N TYR A 156 11.01 -9.98 -11.51
CA TYR A 156 10.46 -10.94 -10.55
C TYR A 156 11.49 -11.58 -9.58
N LYS A 157 12.67 -10.97 -9.42
CA LYS A 157 13.66 -11.34 -8.39
C LYS A 157 13.59 -10.41 -7.20
#